data_AF-A0A2D4F1J0-F1
#
_entry.id   AF-A0A2D4F1J0-F1
#
_cell.length_a   1.000
_cell.length_b   1.000
_cell.length_c   1.000
_cell.angle_alpha   90.00
_cell.angle_beta   90.00
_cell.angle_gamma   90.00
#
_symmetry.space_group_name_H-M   'P 1'
#
loop_
_entity.id
_entity.type
_entity.pdbx_description
1 polymer ?
#
loop_
_entity_poly.entity_id
_entity_poly.type
_entity_poly.pdbx_seq_one_letter_code
_entity_poly.pdbx_strand_id
1 'polypeptide(L)'
;DGDKAAEENKQKAKGSKPLMPTSTILRLLAELVRSYVGIATLIANYSYTVGQSELIKEDCSVLAFVLDHLLPHTQNAEDKDTPALARLFLASLAAAGSGTDAQVALVNEVKAALGRALAMAESTEKHARLQAVMCIISTIMESCPSTSSFYSSATAKTQHNGMNNIIRLFLKKGLVNDLARVPHSLDLSSPNMANTVNAALKPLETLSRIVNQPSSLFGSKSASSKSKAEQDAQGVARDASSGQQDAG
;
A
#
# COMPACT_ATOMS: atom_id res chain seq x y z
N ASP A 1 -45.77 37.98 -9.70
CA ASP A 1 -44.94 36.98 -9.00
C ASP A 1 -44.67 35.71 -9.79
N GLY A 2 -43.94 35.77 -10.91
CA GLY A 2 -43.58 34.56 -11.67
C GLY A 2 -42.22 34.62 -12.37
N ASP A 3 -41.63 35.81 -12.50
CA ASP A 3 -40.45 36.02 -13.36
C ASP A 3 -39.14 36.22 -12.59
N LYS A 4 -39.20 36.47 -11.28
CA LYS A 4 -38.00 36.58 -10.42
C LYS A 4 -37.41 35.24 -10.00
N ALA A 5 -38.20 34.17 -9.97
CA ALA A 5 -37.74 32.84 -9.56
C ALA A 5 -36.95 32.11 -10.68
N ALA A 6 -37.15 32.49 -11.94
CA ALA A 6 -36.46 31.88 -13.08
C ALA A 6 -35.04 32.44 -13.29
N GLU A 7 -34.77 33.69 -12.92
CA GLU A 7 -33.42 34.27 -13.01
C GLU A 7 -32.47 33.81 -11.89
N GLU A 8 -32.95 33.62 -10.65
CA GLU A 8 -32.11 33.09 -9.56
C GLU A 8 -31.63 31.66 -9.83
N ASN A 9 -32.43 30.85 -10.51
CA ASN A 9 -32.05 29.47 -10.84
C ASN A 9 -31.05 29.39 -12.02
N LYS A 10 -30.94 30.45 -12.82
CA LYS A 10 -30.00 30.52 -13.95
C LYS A 10 -28.62 31.07 -13.56
N GLN A 11 -28.51 31.68 -12.37
CA GLN A 11 -27.23 32.16 -11.82
C GLN A 11 -26.50 31.10 -10.99
N LYS A 12 -27.18 30.15 -10.34
CA LYS A 12 -26.52 29.00 -9.67
C LYS A 12 -25.83 28.04 -10.64
N ALA A 13 -26.26 27.98 -11.90
CA ALA A 13 -25.68 27.10 -12.92
C ALA A 13 -24.43 27.68 -13.63
N LYS A 14 -24.03 28.92 -13.34
CA LYS A 14 -22.86 29.58 -13.97
C LYS A 14 -21.59 29.55 -13.11
N GLY A 15 -21.63 28.98 -11.91
CA GLY A 15 -20.53 29.02 -10.93
C GLY A 15 -19.70 27.74 -10.79
N SER A 16 -20.07 26.62 -11.40
CA SER A 16 -19.50 25.32 -11.02
C SER A 16 -18.85 24.53 -12.16
N LYS A 17 -18.28 25.20 -13.17
CA LYS A 17 -17.24 24.52 -13.94
C LYS A 17 -15.99 24.49 -13.06
N PRO A 18 -15.55 23.32 -12.57
CA PRO A 18 -14.36 23.25 -11.75
C PRO A 18 -13.19 23.87 -12.54
N LEU A 19 -12.43 24.76 -11.89
CA LEU A 19 -11.33 25.51 -12.52
C LEU A 19 -10.30 24.58 -13.18
N MET A 20 -10.18 23.35 -12.67
CA MET A 20 -9.36 22.29 -13.22
C MET A 20 -10.09 20.94 -13.13
N PRO A 21 -9.87 20.03 -14.08
CA PRO A 21 -10.37 18.66 -13.99
C PRO A 21 -9.84 17.91 -12.76
N THR A 22 -10.64 16.98 -12.23
CA THR A 22 -10.26 16.16 -11.07
C THR A 22 -8.98 15.37 -11.31
N SER A 23 -8.76 14.85 -12.53
CA SER A 23 -7.48 14.23 -12.94
C SER A 23 -6.28 15.12 -12.67
N THR A 24 -6.37 16.40 -13.03
CA THR A 24 -5.27 17.36 -12.92
C THR A 24 -4.94 17.62 -11.46
N ILE A 25 -5.96 17.74 -10.62
CA ILE A 25 -5.79 17.90 -9.17
C ILE A 25 -5.09 16.66 -8.59
N LEU A 26 -5.54 15.45 -8.93
CA LEU A 26 -4.93 14.20 -8.45
C LEU A 26 -3.46 14.08 -8.88
N ARG A 27 -3.14 14.49 -10.11
CA ARG A 27 -1.77 14.51 -10.61
C ARG A 27 -0.89 15.49 -9.82
N LEU A 28 -1.37 16.71 -9.57
CA LEU A 28 -0.65 17.70 -8.76
C LEU A 28 -0.45 17.20 -7.33
N LEU A 29 -1.48 16.61 -6.71
CA LEU A 29 -1.36 16.01 -5.38
C LEU A 29 -0.32 14.89 -5.36
N ALA A 30 -0.28 14.04 -6.39
CA ALA A 30 0.72 12.97 -6.50
C ALA A 30 2.16 13.53 -6.54
N GLU A 31 2.39 14.60 -7.31
CA GLU A 31 3.69 15.25 -7.40
C GLU A 31 4.09 15.97 -6.10
N LEU A 32 3.14 16.63 -5.43
CA LEU A 32 3.36 17.33 -4.16
C LEU A 32 3.74 16.36 -3.05
N VAL A 33 3.02 15.24 -2.93
CA VAL A 33 3.29 14.20 -1.93
C VAL A 33 4.65 13.55 -2.15
N ARG A 34 5.09 13.40 -3.40
CA ARG A 34 6.43 12.89 -3.74
C ARG A 34 7.54 13.90 -3.42
N SER A 35 7.27 15.19 -3.59
CA SER A 35 8.28 16.25 -3.43
C SER A 35 8.39 16.75 -1.98
N TYR A 36 7.32 16.64 -1.19
CA TYR A 36 7.24 17.15 0.17
C TYR A 36 6.56 16.16 1.12
N VAL A 37 7.38 15.48 1.94
CA VAL A 37 6.91 14.46 2.90
C VAL A 37 5.90 15.01 3.92
N GLY A 38 6.03 16.29 4.32
CA GLY A 38 5.07 16.94 5.23
C GLY A 38 3.66 17.07 4.64
N ILE A 39 3.56 17.28 3.32
CA ILE A 39 2.27 17.39 2.62
C ILE A 39 1.55 16.04 2.58
N ALA A 40 2.30 14.93 2.48
CA ALA A 40 1.75 13.58 2.55
C ALA A 40 0.94 13.35 3.84
N THR A 41 1.51 13.76 4.98
CA THR A 41 0.85 13.61 6.29
C THR A 41 -0.33 14.55 6.44
N LEU A 42 -0.21 15.79 5.95
CA LEU A 42 -1.30 16.76 5.97
C LEU A 42 -2.52 16.27 5.19
N ILE A 43 -2.32 15.77 3.97
CA ILE A 43 -3.41 15.26 3.13
C ILE A 43 -4.02 13.99 3.73
N ALA A 44 -3.18 13.06 4.23
CA ALA A 44 -3.67 11.81 4.79
C ALA A 44 -4.54 12.01 6.04
N ASN A 45 -4.29 13.07 6.81
CA ASN A 45 -5.03 13.41 8.03
C ASN A 45 -6.16 14.43 7.81
N TYR A 46 -6.31 14.96 6.58
CA TYR A 46 -7.38 15.90 6.28
C TYR A 46 -8.73 15.18 6.19
N SER A 47 -9.72 15.73 6.90
CA SER A 47 -11.08 15.23 6.94
C SER A 47 -12.06 16.27 6.42
N TYR A 48 -12.98 15.82 5.57
CA TYR A 48 -14.11 16.58 5.12
C TYR A 48 -15.24 16.52 6.16
N THR A 49 -15.94 17.64 6.32
CA THR A 49 -17.17 17.74 7.10
C THR A 49 -18.40 17.69 6.20
N VAL A 50 -19.50 17.15 6.71
CA VAL A 50 -20.80 17.11 6.03
C VAL A 50 -21.19 18.50 5.52
N GLY A 51 -21.62 18.55 4.26
CA GLY A 51 -22.11 19.79 3.65
C GLY A 51 -21.04 20.73 3.10
N GLN A 52 -19.75 20.36 3.17
CA GLN A 52 -18.66 21.10 2.49
C GLN A 52 -18.78 21.06 0.96
N SER A 53 -19.39 20.00 0.42
CA SER A 53 -19.68 19.82 -1.00
C SER A 53 -20.93 18.97 -1.15
N GLU A 54 -21.67 19.13 -2.26
CA GLU A 54 -22.82 18.27 -2.60
C GLU A 54 -22.45 16.77 -2.67
N LEU A 55 -21.17 16.47 -2.91
CA LEU A 55 -20.63 15.12 -2.97
C LEU A 55 -20.28 14.55 -1.58
N ILE A 56 -20.17 15.38 -0.54
CA ILE A 56 -19.80 14.97 0.82
C ILE A 56 -21.07 14.85 1.67
N LYS A 57 -21.64 13.65 1.65
CA LYS A 57 -22.86 13.32 2.40
C LYS A 57 -22.60 12.94 3.85
N GLU A 58 -21.37 12.55 4.17
CA GLU A 58 -20.93 12.09 5.49
C GLU A 58 -19.52 12.61 5.77
N ASP A 59 -19.18 12.75 7.05
CA ASP A 59 -17.83 13.11 7.48
C ASP A 59 -16.87 11.99 7.05
N CYS A 60 -15.89 12.33 6.20
CA CYS A 60 -14.98 11.34 5.67
C CYS A 60 -13.58 11.92 5.44
N SER A 61 -12.56 11.07 5.53
CA SER A 61 -11.19 11.48 5.19
C SER A 61 -11.06 11.72 3.68
N VAL A 62 -10.07 12.51 3.26
CA VAL A 62 -9.75 12.65 1.82
C VAL A 62 -9.46 11.29 1.19
N LEU A 63 -8.78 10.43 1.94
CA LEU A 63 -8.46 9.08 1.49
C LEU A 63 -9.73 8.24 1.30
N ALA A 64 -10.70 8.34 2.22
CA ALA A 64 -11.99 7.66 2.11
C ALA A 64 -12.73 8.12 0.85
N PHE A 65 -12.77 9.44 0.62
CA PHE A 65 -13.42 10.00 -0.56
C PHE A 65 -12.77 9.51 -1.86
N VAL A 66 -11.44 9.52 -1.94
CA VAL A 66 -10.71 9.03 -3.12
C VAL A 66 -10.96 7.54 -3.35
N LEU A 67 -10.93 6.72 -2.28
CA LEU A 67 -11.14 5.27 -2.34
C LEU A 67 -12.57 4.89 -2.74
N ASP A 68 -13.55 5.67 -2.30
CA ASP A 68 -14.96 5.32 -2.42
C ASP A 68 -15.63 5.96 -3.63
N HIS A 69 -15.21 7.16 -4.03
CA HIS A 69 -15.87 7.93 -5.08
C HIS A 69 -15.01 8.14 -6.33
N LEU A 70 -13.68 8.17 -6.23
CA LEU A 70 -12.80 8.45 -7.37
C LEU A 70 -12.14 7.20 -7.97
N LEU A 71 -12.04 6.12 -7.20
CA LEU A 71 -11.44 4.86 -7.61
C LEU A 71 -12.39 3.95 -8.41
N PRO A 72 -13.66 3.77 -8.02
CA PRO A 72 -14.62 3.02 -8.83
C PRO A 72 -14.85 3.74 -10.16
N HIS A 73 -14.80 3.01 -11.26
CA HIS A 73 -15.08 3.57 -12.58
C HIS A 73 -16.58 3.91 -12.68
N THR A 74 -16.94 5.14 -12.33
CA THR A 74 -18.29 5.64 -12.53
C THR A 74 -18.43 6.03 -13.99
N GLN A 75 -19.38 5.41 -14.71
CA GLN A 75 -19.66 5.70 -16.14
C GLN A 75 -20.01 7.18 -16.40
N ASN A 76 -20.30 7.96 -15.36
CA ASN A 76 -20.66 9.38 -15.42
C ASN A 76 -19.50 10.34 -15.14
N ALA A 77 -18.27 9.85 -14.97
CA ALA A 77 -17.13 10.74 -14.84
C ALA A 77 -16.85 11.42 -16.20
N GLU A 78 -16.99 12.75 -16.26
CA GLU A 78 -16.58 13.55 -17.43
C GLU A 78 -15.10 13.33 -17.79
N ASP A 79 -14.31 12.86 -16.81
CA ASP A 79 -12.87 12.69 -16.87
C ASP A 79 -12.46 11.22 -16.70
N LYS A 80 -12.16 10.58 -17.84
CA LYS A 80 -11.80 9.15 -17.94
C LYS A 80 -10.48 8.81 -17.23
N ASP A 81 -9.61 9.78 -17.00
CA ASP A 81 -8.29 9.57 -16.39
C ASP A 81 -8.32 9.61 -14.86
N THR A 82 -9.44 10.05 -14.28
CA THR A 82 -9.62 10.18 -12.82
C THR A 82 -9.24 8.90 -12.05
N PRO A 83 -9.72 7.70 -12.41
CA PRO A 83 -9.38 6.48 -11.66
C PRO A 83 -7.91 6.06 -11.81
N ALA A 84 -7.29 6.36 -12.95
CA ALA A 84 -5.87 6.09 -13.17
C ALA A 84 -4.99 7.03 -12.32
N LEU A 85 -5.34 8.32 -12.25
CA LEU A 85 -4.60 9.31 -11.49
C LEU A 85 -4.89 9.23 -9.99
N ALA A 86 -6.06 8.77 -9.58
CA ALA A 86 -6.34 8.42 -8.18
C ALA A 86 -5.44 7.28 -7.72
N ARG A 87 -5.27 6.23 -8.55
CA ARG A 87 -4.31 5.15 -8.28
C ARG A 87 -2.87 5.67 -8.21
N LEU A 88 -2.46 6.53 -9.14
CA LEU A 88 -1.14 7.15 -9.14
C LEU A 88 -0.88 7.96 -7.86
N PHE A 89 -1.85 8.77 -7.44
CA PHE A 89 -1.77 9.56 -6.21
C PHE A 89 -1.61 8.66 -4.98
N LEU A 90 -2.47 7.64 -4.82
CA LEU A 90 -2.40 6.72 -3.68
C LEU A 90 -1.11 5.89 -3.68
N ALA A 91 -0.63 5.46 -4.85
CA ALA A 91 0.66 4.78 -4.99
C ALA A 91 1.84 5.70 -4.64
N SER A 92 1.77 6.98 -5.03
CA SER A 92 2.78 7.99 -4.69
C SER A 92 2.78 8.28 -3.18
N LEU A 93 1.60 8.33 -2.55
CA LEU A 93 1.46 8.48 -1.10
C LEU A 93 2.01 7.27 -0.34
N ALA A 94 1.74 6.06 -0.84
CA ALA A 94 2.34 4.84 -0.33
C ALA A 94 3.87 4.83 -0.44
N ALA A 95 4.42 5.37 -1.53
CA ALA A 95 5.86 5.48 -1.74
C ALA A 95 6.52 6.66 -1.00
N ALA A 96 5.73 7.63 -0.52
CA ALA A 96 6.22 8.82 0.18
C ALA A 96 6.71 8.49 1.60
N GLY A 97 8.00 8.16 1.69
CA GLY A 97 8.74 8.00 2.95
C GLY A 97 8.38 6.72 3.71
N SER A 98 9.32 5.77 3.80
CA SER A 98 9.13 4.56 4.61
C SER A 98 8.98 4.92 6.09
N GLY A 99 7.85 4.57 6.72
CA GLY A 99 7.62 4.76 8.16
C GLY A 99 6.86 6.02 8.54
N THR A 100 6.21 6.71 7.59
CA THR A 100 5.41 7.90 7.85
C THR A 100 4.02 7.56 8.41
N ASP A 101 3.47 8.47 9.22
CA ASP A 101 2.08 8.41 9.69
C ASP A 101 1.08 8.37 8.52
N ALA A 102 1.43 9.02 7.41
CA ALA A 102 0.68 8.97 6.15
C ALA A 102 0.48 7.55 5.60
N GLN A 103 1.52 6.69 5.62
CA GLN A 103 1.38 5.28 5.21
C GLN A 103 0.43 4.51 6.14
N VAL A 104 0.46 4.80 7.44
CA VAL A 104 -0.41 4.16 8.43
C VAL A 104 -1.86 4.58 8.21
N ALA A 105 -2.11 5.88 8.03
CA ALA A 105 -3.43 6.42 7.69
C ALA A 105 -3.96 5.81 6.37
N LEU A 106 -3.12 5.73 5.34
CA LEU A 106 -3.47 5.10 4.06
C LEU A 106 -3.87 3.63 4.22
N VAL A 107 -3.06 2.84 4.93
CA VAL A 107 -3.37 1.41 5.15
C VAL A 107 -4.66 1.24 5.96
N ASN A 108 -4.87 2.06 6.99
CA ASN A 108 -6.11 2.03 7.78
C ASN A 108 -7.32 2.35 6.91
N GLU A 109 -7.22 3.36 6.04
CA GLU A 109 -8.35 3.76 5.19
C GLU A 109 -8.60 2.75 4.07
N VAL A 110 -7.56 2.18 3.44
CA VAL A 110 -7.74 1.08 2.45
C VAL A 110 -8.46 -0.11 3.09
N LYS A 111 -8.10 -0.45 4.34
CA LYS A 111 -8.81 -1.48 5.10
C LYS A 111 -10.26 -1.07 5.40
N ALA A 112 -10.49 0.17 5.83
CA ALA A 112 -11.83 0.67 6.11
C ALA A 112 -12.71 0.67 4.85
N ALA A 113 -12.17 1.11 3.70
CA ALA A 113 -12.84 1.08 2.41
C ALA A 113 -13.19 -0.34 1.97
N LEU A 114 -12.29 -1.32 2.18
CA LEU A 114 -12.61 -2.73 1.96
C LEU A 114 -13.76 -3.19 2.87
N GLY A 115 -13.72 -2.86 4.15
CA GLY A 115 -14.80 -3.17 5.09
C GLY A 115 -16.15 -2.55 4.69
N ARG A 116 -16.15 -1.27 4.29
CA ARG A 116 -17.34 -0.57 3.76
C ARG A 116 -17.88 -1.24 2.51
N ALA A 117 -17.01 -1.62 1.57
CA ALA A 117 -17.41 -2.31 0.34
C ALA A 117 -17.98 -3.71 0.62
N LEU A 118 -17.40 -4.45 1.57
CA LEU A 118 -17.91 -5.77 1.98
C LEU A 118 -19.28 -5.71 2.67
N ALA A 119 -19.57 -4.60 3.37
CA ALA A 119 -20.85 -4.37 4.03
C ALA A 119 -21.97 -3.93 3.07
N MET A 120 -21.66 -3.60 1.80
CA MET A 120 -22.67 -3.23 0.82
C MET A 120 -23.55 -4.44 0.45
N ALA A 121 -24.83 -4.16 0.19
CA ALA A 121 -25.72 -5.12 -0.44
C ALA A 121 -25.18 -5.55 -1.81
N GLU A 122 -25.46 -6.79 -2.20
CA GLU A 122 -24.95 -7.34 -3.47
C GLU A 122 -25.45 -6.50 -4.66
N SER A 123 -24.50 -5.97 -5.43
CA SER A 123 -24.78 -5.13 -6.59
C SER A 123 -23.57 -5.08 -7.52
N THR A 124 -23.79 -4.64 -8.76
CA THR A 124 -22.70 -4.37 -9.71
C THR A 124 -21.72 -3.31 -9.19
N GLU A 125 -22.22 -2.31 -8.45
CA GLU A 125 -21.43 -1.26 -7.82
C GLU A 125 -20.51 -1.83 -6.73
N LYS A 126 -21.01 -2.77 -5.90
CA LYS A 126 -20.21 -3.48 -4.90
C LYS A 126 -19.03 -4.20 -5.56
N HIS A 127 -19.27 -4.94 -6.65
CA HIS A 127 -18.21 -5.63 -7.38
C HIS A 127 -17.18 -4.65 -7.95
N ALA A 128 -17.62 -3.54 -8.56
CA ALA A 128 -16.74 -2.52 -9.11
C ALA A 128 -15.86 -1.88 -8.02
N ARG A 129 -16.45 -1.57 -6.85
CA ARG A 129 -15.74 -0.99 -5.71
C ARG A 129 -14.76 -1.97 -5.08
N LEU A 130 -15.15 -3.23 -4.90
CA LEU A 130 -14.24 -4.28 -4.44
C LEU A 130 -13.06 -4.44 -5.40
N GLN A 131 -13.31 -4.56 -6.70
CA GLN A 131 -12.25 -4.67 -7.71
C GLN A 131 -11.31 -3.46 -7.69
N ALA A 132 -11.84 -2.25 -7.55
CA ALA A 132 -11.03 -1.04 -7.45
C ALA A 132 -10.12 -1.06 -6.20
N VAL A 133 -10.67 -1.45 -5.04
CA VAL A 133 -9.91 -1.60 -3.78
C VAL A 133 -8.83 -2.69 -3.90
N MET A 134 -9.15 -3.85 -4.48
CA MET A 134 -8.16 -4.92 -4.69
C MET A 134 -7.06 -4.52 -5.67
N CYS A 135 -7.43 -3.79 -6.73
CA CYS A 135 -6.49 -3.27 -7.70
C CYS A 135 -5.51 -2.30 -7.04
N ILE A 136 -5.99 -1.34 -6.24
CA ILE A 136 -5.09 -0.38 -5.58
C ILE A 136 -4.23 -1.03 -4.50
N ILE A 137 -4.73 -2.03 -3.76
CA ILE A 137 -3.89 -2.82 -2.84
C ILE A 137 -2.70 -3.42 -3.60
N SER A 138 -2.97 -4.08 -4.73
CA SER A 138 -1.92 -4.67 -5.57
C SER A 138 -0.96 -3.60 -6.10
N THR A 139 -1.47 -2.48 -6.62
CA THR A 139 -0.65 -1.38 -7.13
C THR A 139 0.23 -0.76 -6.06
N ILE A 140 -0.28 -0.54 -4.84
CA ILE A 140 0.51 -0.02 -3.72
C ILE A 140 1.63 -1.01 -3.37
N MET A 141 1.32 -2.30 -3.32
CA MET A 141 2.33 -3.34 -3.03
C MET A 141 3.40 -3.45 -4.11
N GLU A 142 3.05 -3.27 -5.39
CA GLU A 142 3.99 -3.30 -6.53
C GLU A 142 4.82 -2.01 -6.63
N SER A 143 4.23 -0.85 -6.32
CA SER A 143 4.86 0.47 -6.49
C SER A 143 5.89 0.80 -5.41
N CYS A 144 5.83 0.12 -4.27
CA CYS A 144 6.78 0.31 -3.19
C CYS A 144 7.94 -0.69 -3.35
N PRO A 145 9.21 -0.26 -3.49
CA PRO A 145 10.31 -1.15 -3.81
C PRO A 145 10.47 -2.22 -2.72
N SER A 146 10.25 -3.48 -3.08
CA SER A 146 10.78 -4.59 -2.31
C SER A 146 12.29 -4.49 -2.42
N THR A 147 13.00 -4.47 -1.30
CA THR A 147 14.46 -4.54 -1.29
C THR A 147 14.89 -5.94 -1.77
N SER A 148 14.74 -6.21 -3.05
CA SER A 148 15.31 -7.34 -3.77
C SER A 148 15.38 -6.97 -5.26
N SER A 149 16.61 -6.81 -5.76
CA SER A 149 16.99 -6.45 -7.14
C SER A 149 16.79 -4.96 -7.48
N PHE A 150 17.84 -4.14 -7.55
CA PHE A 150 18.72 -4.16 -8.73
C PHE A 150 20.17 -3.67 -8.55
N TYR A 151 20.67 -3.38 -7.35
CA TYR A 151 22.09 -3.05 -7.17
C TYR A 151 22.70 -3.81 -5.98
N SER A 152 23.40 -4.90 -6.30
CA SER A 152 24.64 -5.21 -5.61
C SER A 152 25.66 -4.13 -5.96
N SER A 153 25.59 -2.98 -5.29
CA SER A 153 26.78 -2.14 -5.10
C SER A 153 27.24 -2.35 -3.67
N ALA A 154 28.37 -3.04 -3.54
CA ALA A 154 29.11 -3.11 -2.31
C ALA A 154 29.40 -1.68 -1.84
N THR A 155 28.90 -1.32 -0.64
CA THR A 155 29.27 -0.20 0.25
C THR A 155 28.08 0.63 0.79
N ALA A 156 27.20 0.00 1.56
CA ALA A 156 26.44 0.72 2.60
C ALA A 156 26.01 -0.27 3.69
N LYS A 157 26.75 -0.30 4.80
CA LYS A 157 26.42 -1.08 5.99
C LYS A 157 25.31 -0.38 6.78
N THR A 158 24.08 -0.49 6.33
CA THR A 158 22.90 -0.28 7.17
C THR A 158 21.89 -1.35 6.84
N GLN A 159 21.85 -2.34 7.74
CA GLN A 159 20.80 -3.34 7.89
C GLN A 159 19.42 -2.68 7.82
N HIS A 160 18.77 -2.71 6.66
CA HIS A 160 17.35 -2.44 6.58
C HIS A 160 16.63 -3.68 6.04
N ASN A 161 15.90 -4.28 6.97
CA ASN A 161 14.97 -5.39 6.89
C ASN A 161 14.24 -5.47 5.53
N GLY A 162 14.40 -6.61 4.85
CA GLY A 162 14.09 -6.87 3.43
C GLY A 162 12.62 -6.74 2.97
N MET A 163 11.74 -6.13 3.78
CA MET A 163 10.31 -6.05 3.52
C MET A 163 9.82 -4.61 3.58
N ASN A 164 9.10 -4.21 2.52
CA ASN A 164 8.53 -2.88 2.39
C ASN A 164 7.58 -2.58 3.56
N ASN A 165 7.70 -1.38 4.16
CA ASN A 165 6.97 -1.02 5.37
C ASN A 165 5.45 -1.11 5.18
N ILE A 166 4.95 -0.76 3.99
CA ILE A 166 3.52 -0.82 3.71
C ILE A 166 2.97 -2.25 3.71
N ILE A 167 3.75 -3.21 3.22
CA ILE A 167 3.35 -4.62 3.21
C ILE A 167 3.35 -5.15 4.64
N ARG A 168 4.34 -4.76 5.47
CA ARG A 168 4.35 -5.06 6.90
C ARG A 168 3.12 -4.49 7.61
N LEU A 169 2.70 -3.27 7.27
CA LEU A 169 1.50 -2.64 7.83
C LEU A 169 0.23 -3.38 7.41
N PHE A 170 0.09 -3.77 6.14
CA PHE A 170 -1.04 -4.56 5.67
C PHE A 170 -1.16 -5.91 6.40
N LEU A 171 -0.04 -6.62 6.58
CA LEU A 171 -0.01 -7.86 7.35
C LEU A 171 -0.39 -7.62 8.82
N LYS A 172 0.22 -6.62 9.48
CA LYS A 172 -0.06 -6.28 10.89
C LYS A 172 -1.52 -5.90 11.12
N LYS A 173 -2.16 -5.24 10.14
CA LYS A 173 -3.56 -4.84 10.20
C LYS A 173 -4.54 -5.95 9.80
N GLY A 174 -4.04 -7.12 9.45
CA GLY A 174 -4.87 -8.29 9.15
C GLY A 174 -5.55 -8.26 7.78
N LEU A 175 -4.98 -7.56 6.80
CA LEU A 175 -5.57 -7.46 5.46
C LEU A 175 -5.84 -8.83 4.84
N VAL A 176 -4.98 -9.83 5.08
CA VAL A 176 -5.15 -11.20 4.58
C VAL A 176 -6.48 -11.82 5.05
N ASN A 177 -6.87 -11.58 6.31
CA ASN A 177 -8.13 -12.07 6.86
C ASN A 177 -9.33 -11.34 6.22
N ASP A 178 -9.19 -10.04 5.95
CA ASP A 178 -10.24 -9.26 5.28
C ASP A 178 -10.40 -9.71 3.81
N LEU A 179 -9.31 -9.99 3.10
CA LEU A 179 -9.32 -10.54 1.74
C LEU A 179 -9.91 -11.95 1.69
N ALA A 180 -9.58 -12.80 2.67
CA ALA A 180 -10.12 -14.15 2.77
C ALA A 180 -11.65 -14.17 3.01
N ARG A 181 -12.23 -13.08 3.52
CA ARG A 181 -13.69 -12.94 3.70
C ARG A 181 -14.43 -12.55 2.42
N VAL A 182 -13.72 -12.06 1.40
CA VAL A 182 -14.34 -11.59 0.15
C VAL A 182 -15.20 -12.67 -0.50
N PRO A 183 -14.72 -13.93 -0.72
CA PRO A 183 -15.55 -14.96 -1.35
C PRO A 183 -16.82 -15.31 -0.56
N HIS A 184 -16.78 -15.17 0.77
CA HIS A 184 -17.93 -15.45 1.65
C HIS A 184 -18.98 -14.32 1.64
N SER A 185 -18.56 -13.11 1.26
CA SER A 185 -19.44 -11.94 1.20
C SER A 185 -20.11 -11.74 -0.15
N LEU A 186 -19.73 -12.51 -1.17
CA LEU A 186 -20.21 -12.38 -2.54
C LEU A 186 -21.28 -13.43 -2.84
N ASP A 187 -22.23 -13.05 -3.69
CA ASP A 187 -23.18 -14.00 -4.26
C ASP A 187 -22.49 -14.78 -5.38
N LEU A 188 -22.38 -16.09 -5.19
CA LEU A 188 -21.72 -16.99 -6.14
C LEU A 188 -22.49 -17.13 -7.46
N SER A 189 -23.74 -16.67 -7.52
CA SER A 189 -24.56 -16.65 -8.74
C SER A 189 -24.30 -15.42 -9.62
N SER A 190 -23.61 -14.39 -9.10
CA SER A 190 -23.35 -13.14 -9.83
C SER A 190 -22.31 -13.36 -10.95
N PRO A 191 -22.56 -12.88 -12.19
CA PRO A 191 -21.61 -12.98 -13.29
C PRO A 191 -20.31 -12.18 -13.05
N ASN A 192 -20.34 -11.20 -12.13
CA ASN A 192 -19.18 -10.38 -11.77
C ASN A 192 -18.34 -10.98 -10.63
N MET A 193 -18.81 -12.09 -10.02
CA MET A 193 -18.15 -12.74 -8.90
C MET A 193 -16.76 -13.22 -9.29
N ALA A 194 -16.62 -13.94 -10.41
CA ALA A 194 -15.35 -14.50 -10.86
C ALA A 194 -14.26 -13.41 -11.01
N ASN A 195 -14.62 -12.27 -11.60
CA ASN A 195 -13.70 -11.14 -11.77
C ASN A 195 -13.30 -10.53 -10.43
N THR A 196 -14.25 -10.42 -9.50
CA THR A 196 -14.01 -9.85 -8.16
C THR A 196 -13.13 -10.76 -7.32
N VAL A 197 -13.37 -12.07 -7.36
CA VAL A 197 -12.53 -13.07 -6.68
C VAL A 197 -11.13 -13.08 -7.27
N ASN A 198 -10.99 -13.09 -8.60
CA ASN A 198 -9.68 -13.05 -9.26
C ASN A 198 -8.88 -11.79 -8.88
N ALA A 199 -9.55 -10.64 -8.82
CA ALA A 199 -8.94 -9.40 -8.33
C ALA A 199 -8.47 -9.51 -6.88
N ALA A 200 -9.18 -10.23 -6.01
CA ALA A 200 -8.79 -10.47 -4.62
C ALA A 200 -7.67 -11.52 -4.47
N LEU A 201 -7.58 -12.49 -5.38
CA LEU A 201 -6.52 -13.50 -5.39
C LEU A 201 -5.15 -12.86 -5.62
N LYS A 202 -5.01 -11.92 -6.55
CA LYS A 202 -3.73 -11.27 -6.86
C LYS A 202 -3.01 -10.67 -5.63
N PRO A 203 -3.65 -9.82 -4.79
CA PRO A 203 -3.02 -9.32 -3.58
C PRO A 203 -2.84 -10.41 -2.52
N LEU A 204 -3.75 -11.39 -2.42
CA LEU A 204 -3.61 -12.54 -1.51
C LEU A 204 -2.39 -13.41 -1.85
N GLU A 205 -2.20 -13.76 -3.11
CA GLU A 205 -1.06 -14.53 -3.61
C GLU A 205 0.25 -13.78 -3.36
N THR A 206 0.25 -12.47 -3.59
CA THR A 206 1.43 -11.63 -3.36
C THR A 206 1.78 -11.58 -1.88
N LEU A 207 0.81 -11.34 -0.99
CA LEU A 207 1.04 -11.36 0.46
C LEU A 207 1.46 -12.74 0.95
N SER A 208 0.79 -13.81 0.49
CA SER A 208 1.10 -15.19 0.85
C SER A 208 2.51 -15.58 0.43
N ARG A 209 2.93 -15.23 -0.79
CA ARG A 209 4.30 -15.47 -1.27
C ARG A 209 5.33 -14.78 -0.38
N ILE A 210 5.09 -13.53 0.02
CA ILE A 210 6.04 -12.79 0.84
C ILE A 210 6.12 -13.34 2.27
N VAL A 211 4.99 -13.77 2.85
CA VAL A 211 4.96 -14.40 4.19
C VAL A 211 5.60 -15.79 4.19
N ASN A 212 5.41 -16.56 3.12
CA ASN A 212 5.91 -17.93 3.01
C ASN A 212 7.29 -18.05 2.34
N GLN A 213 7.89 -16.94 1.90
CA GLN A 213 9.26 -16.97 1.43
C GLN A 213 10.19 -17.31 2.61
N PRO A 214 11.02 -18.37 2.52
CA PRO A 214 11.94 -18.76 3.57
C PRO A 214 12.98 -17.66 3.72
N SER A 215 12.70 -16.74 4.61
CA SER A 215 13.54 -15.59 4.82
C SER A 215 14.21 -15.71 6.17
N SER A 216 15.53 -15.58 6.15
CA SER A 216 16.41 -15.21 7.27
C SER A 216 16.06 -13.83 7.89
N LEU A 217 14.77 -13.46 7.88
CA LEU A 217 14.21 -12.14 8.20
C LEU A 217 13.52 -12.07 9.56
N PHE A 218 13.33 -13.21 10.23
CA PHE A 218 13.07 -13.24 11.66
C PHE A 218 14.33 -13.77 12.33
N GLY A 219 15.19 -12.84 12.78
CA GLY A 219 16.32 -13.21 13.63
C GLY A 219 15.82 -13.99 14.84
N SER A 220 16.09 -15.30 14.87
CA SER A 220 16.03 -16.05 16.10
C SER A 220 17.27 -15.70 16.91
N LYS A 221 17.02 -15.12 18.09
CA LYS A 221 17.99 -15.07 19.17
C LYS A 221 18.46 -16.51 19.48
N SER A 222 19.77 -16.65 19.67
CA SER A 222 20.46 -17.65 20.48
C SER A 222 20.09 -19.12 20.28
N ALA A 223 20.92 -19.83 19.52
CA ALA A 223 21.34 -21.18 19.88
C ALA A 223 22.88 -21.19 19.88
N SER A 224 23.47 -20.73 20.98
CA SER A 224 24.86 -21.02 21.29
C SER A 224 24.96 -22.51 21.60
N SER A 225 25.27 -23.31 20.59
CA SER A 225 25.70 -24.70 20.78
C SER A 225 27.07 -24.68 21.44
N LYS A 226 27.05 -24.74 22.76
CA LYS A 226 28.21 -24.95 23.62
C LYS A 226 28.74 -26.37 23.36
N SER A 227 29.77 -26.51 22.54
CA SER A 227 30.63 -27.68 22.51
C SER A 227 31.98 -27.30 23.09
N LYS A 228 32.11 -27.52 24.41
CA LYS A 228 33.28 -27.98 25.19
C LYS A 228 34.68 -27.60 24.64
N ALA A 229 35.41 -26.66 25.27
CA ALA A 229 36.47 -26.93 26.28
C ALA A 229 37.35 -28.13 25.88
N GLU A 230 38.61 -28.01 25.46
CA GLU A 230 39.86 -27.57 26.12
C GLU A 230 40.91 -27.51 24.97
N GLN A 231 42.01 -26.74 24.95
CA GLN A 231 42.95 -26.39 26.00
C GLN A 231 43.85 -25.24 25.51
N ASP A 232 44.28 -24.43 26.47
CA ASP A 232 45.08 -23.22 26.34
C ASP A 232 46.59 -23.49 26.08
N ALA A 233 47.19 -22.49 25.44
CA ALA A 233 48.52 -21.91 25.66
C ALA A 233 49.77 -22.77 26.01
N GLN A 234 50.78 -22.63 25.14
CA GLN A 234 52.20 -22.32 25.41
C GLN A 234 53.02 -23.18 26.38
N GLY A 235 54.14 -23.74 25.88
CA GLY A 235 55.26 -24.13 26.75
C GLY A 235 56.34 -24.98 26.09
N VAL A 236 57.39 -24.31 25.60
CA VAL A 236 58.82 -24.68 25.57
C VAL A 236 59.23 -26.15 25.83
N ALA A 237 60.01 -26.71 24.90
CA ALA A 237 61.32 -27.39 25.11
C ALA A 237 61.50 -28.69 24.31
N ARG A 238 62.73 -28.86 23.76
CA ARG A 238 63.44 -30.10 23.37
C ARG A 238 63.04 -30.70 22.01
N ASP A 239 63.93 -31.23 21.19
CA ASP A 239 65.40 -31.23 21.05
C ASP A 239 65.68 -31.82 19.65
N ALA A 240 66.95 -31.81 19.26
CA ALA A 240 67.60 -31.96 17.97
C ALA A 240 67.45 -33.28 17.16
N SER A 241 68.09 -33.22 15.98
CA SER A 241 68.53 -34.28 15.03
C SER A 241 67.47 -34.80 14.05
N SER A 242 67.73 -35.04 12.77
CA SER A 242 68.91 -35.04 11.87
C SER A 242 68.33 -35.29 10.45
N GLY A 243 68.98 -35.11 9.31
CA GLY A 243 70.32 -34.69 8.95
C GLY A 243 70.36 -34.46 7.42
N GLN A 244 71.38 -33.76 6.96
CA GLN A 244 71.77 -33.73 5.56
C GLN A 244 73.29 -33.78 5.52
N GLN A 245 73.81 -34.90 5.01
CA GLN A 245 75.24 -35.18 4.84
C GLN A 245 75.71 -34.62 3.50
N ASP A 246 76.85 -33.94 3.57
CA ASP A 246 77.66 -33.41 2.48
C ASP A 246 78.71 -34.45 2.03
N ALA A 247 79.17 -34.30 0.80
CA ALA A 247 80.03 -35.19 0.04
C ALA A 247 81.49 -35.19 0.49
N GLY A 248 82.16 -36.30 0.18
CA GLY A 248 83.59 -36.30 -0.17
C GLY A 248 83.74 -36.29 -1.69
#